data_AF-A0A537NL63-F1
#
_entry.id   AF-A0A537NL63-F1
#
_cell.length_a   1.000
_cell.length_b   1.000
_cell.length_c   1.000
_cell.angle_alpha   90.00
_cell.angle_beta   90.00
_cell.angle_gamma   90.00
#
_symmetry.space_group_name_H-M   'P 1'
#
loop_
_entity.id
_entity.type
_entity.pdbx_description
1 polymer ?
#
loop_
_entity_poly.entity_id
_entity_poly.type
_entity_poly.pdbx_seq_one_letter_code
_entity_poly.pdbx_strand_id
1 'polypeptide(L)'
;LGFPNFDYRGFVGLAAPAKTPAPIVVFLNKELNAVVQSQPFRERMEALGMTVPADNTPEKLADYMRNETVRQGALAKLSGHQPLAPQR
;
A
#
# COMPACT_ATOMS: atom_id res chain seq x y z
N LEU A 1 3.93 -26.03 6.62
CA LEU A 1 2.83 -26.07 5.64
C LEU A 1 2.79 -24.73 4.95
N GLY A 2 3.09 -24.67 3.65
CA GLY A 2 3.03 -23.44 2.86
C GLY A 2 2.60 -23.83 1.46
N PHE A 3 1.61 -23.15 0.91
CA PHE A 3 1.22 -23.36 -0.48
C PHE A 3 2.33 -22.78 -1.36
N PRO A 4 2.99 -23.59 -2.21
CA PRO A 4 3.97 -23.05 -3.15
C PRO A 4 3.27 -21.99 -4.02
N ASN A 5 3.84 -20.79 -4.06
CA ASN A 5 3.33 -19.59 -4.74
C ASN A 5 2.22 -18.79 -4.01
N PHE A 6 1.97 -19.06 -2.73
CA PHE A 6 1.07 -18.24 -1.91
C PHE A 6 1.86 -17.26 -1.04
N ASP A 7 2.11 -16.06 -1.58
CA ASP A 7 2.67 -14.92 -0.84
C ASP A 7 1.63 -13.79 -0.81
N TYR A 8 0.86 -13.70 0.28
CA TYR A 8 -0.10 -12.64 0.52
C TYR A 8 0.42 -11.73 1.63
N ARG A 9 0.72 -10.48 1.29
CA ARG A 9 1.13 -9.45 2.25
C ARG A 9 0.21 -8.26 2.10
N GLY A 10 -0.45 -7.89 3.19
CA GLY A 10 -1.17 -6.63 3.25
C GLY A 10 -0.21 -5.45 3.18
N PHE A 11 -0.68 -4.33 2.66
CA PHE A 11 0.06 -3.07 2.67
C PHE A 11 -0.77 -1.98 3.35
N VAL A 12 -0.08 -0.96 3.83
CA VAL A 12 -0.70 0.28 4.32
C VAL A 12 -0.06 1.43 3.56
N GLY A 13 -0.89 2.32 3.02
CA GLY A 13 -0.46 3.50 2.28
C GLY A 13 -1.19 4.75 2.75
N LEU A 14 -0.58 5.92 2.56
CA LEU A 14 -1.18 7.22 2.80
C LEU A 14 -1.58 7.86 1.47
N ALA A 15 -2.84 8.28 1.35
CA ALA A 15 -3.37 8.89 0.14
C ALA A 15 -3.96 10.28 0.45
N ALA A 16 -3.99 11.14 -0.56
CA ALA A 16 -4.59 12.47 -0.52
C ALA A 16 -5.63 12.61 -1.65
N PRO A 17 -6.54 13.61 -1.59
CA PRO A 17 -7.49 13.87 -2.67
C PRO A 17 -6.84 14.01 -4.05
N ALA A 18 -7.51 13.58 -5.10
CA ALA A 18 -6.95 13.53 -6.47
C ALA A 18 -6.46 14.89 -7.00
N LYS A 19 -6.99 16.00 -6.47
CA LYS A 19 -6.62 17.37 -6.87
C LYS A 19 -5.63 18.04 -5.91
N THR A 20 -5.01 17.28 -5.00
CA THR A 20 -3.97 17.80 -4.12
C THR A 20 -2.79 18.29 -4.96
N PRO A 21 -2.33 19.56 -4.81
CA PRO A 21 -1.20 20.08 -5.56
C PRO A 21 0.08 19.26 -5.32
N ALA A 22 0.86 19.05 -6.38
CA ALA A 22 2.10 18.27 -6.31
C ALA A 22 3.07 18.72 -5.19
N PRO A 23 3.29 20.03 -4.95
CA PRO A 23 4.16 20.47 -3.85
C PRO A 23 3.70 20.01 -2.47
N ILE A 24 2.39 19.87 -2.24
CA ILE A 24 1.84 19.37 -0.98
C ILE A 24 2.08 17.87 -0.84
N VAL A 25 1.93 17.10 -1.91
CA VAL A 25 2.23 15.66 -1.91
C VAL A 25 3.71 15.42 -1.59
N VAL A 26 4.60 16.21 -2.20
CA VAL A 26 6.05 16.13 -1.95
C VAL A 26 6.35 16.46 -0.49
N PHE A 27 5.76 17.53 0.06
CA PHE A 27 5.92 17.90 1.45
C PHE A 27 5.45 16.78 2.40
N LEU A 28 4.23 16.25 2.20
CA LEU A 28 3.69 15.18 3.04
C LEU A 28 4.53 13.90 2.96
N ASN A 29 5.02 13.53 1.78
CA ASN A 29 5.89 12.36 1.64
C ASN A 29 7.22 12.53 2.37
N LYS A 30 7.81 13.72 2.32
CA LYS A 30 9.03 14.04 3.08
C LYS A 30 8.81 13.86 4.59
N GLU A 31 7.75 14.44 5.13
CA GLU A 31 7.45 14.36 6.57
C GLU A 31 7.09 12.92 6.98
N LEU A 32 6.34 12.19 6.14
CA LEU A 32 6.07 10.77 6.34
C LEU A 32 7.39 9.98 6.43
N ASN A 33 8.31 10.22 5.50
CA ASN A 33 9.62 9.56 5.50
C ASN A 33 10.43 9.85 6.77
N ALA A 34 10.36 11.07 7.31
CA ALA A 34 10.99 11.38 8.60
C ALA A 34 10.38 10.57 9.76
N VAL A 35 9.05 10.46 9.81
CA VAL A 35 8.35 9.71 10.87
C VAL A 35 8.62 8.21 10.79
N VAL A 36 8.53 7.61 9.60
CA VAL A 36 8.71 6.16 9.45
C VAL A 36 10.16 5.71 9.68
N GLN A 37 11.10 6.64 9.60
CA GLN A 37 12.50 6.40 9.94
C GLN A 37 12.81 6.59 11.43
N SER A 38 11.88 7.14 12.22
CA SER A 38 12.07 7.32 13.66
C SER A 38 12.13 5.98 14.39
N GLN A 39 12.97 5.91 15.41
CA GLN A 39 13.16 4.71 16.23
C GLN A 39 11.83 4.19 16.84
N PRO A 40 10.99 5.03 17.47
CA PRO A 40 9.75 4.53 18.09
C PRO A 40 8.76 3.95 17.06
N PHE A 41 8.75 4.50 15.84
CA PHE A 41 7.91 3.97 14.77
C PHE A 41 8.42 2.61 14.29
N ARG A 42 9.72 2.50 14.03
CA ARG A 42 10.34 1.24 13.57
C ARG A 42 10.13 0.11 14.56
N GLU A 43 10.42 0.35 15.84
CA GLU A 43 10.22 -0.67 16.90
C GLU A 43 8.78 -1.18 16.93
N ARG A 44 7.80 -0.27 16.83
CA ARG A 44 6.39 -0.65 16.82
C ARG A 44 6.00 -1.41 15.55
N MET A 45 6.49 -1.02 14.38
CA MET A 45 6.16 -1.68 13.12
C MET A 45 6.82 -3.05 13.00
N GLU A 46 8.08 -3.17 13.42
CA GLU A 46 8.81 -4.44 13.46
C GLU A 46 8.11 -5.46 14.37
N ALA A 47 7.60 -5.02 15.54
CA ALA A 47 6.79 -5.86 16.43
C ALA A 47 5.49 -6.38 15.77
N LEU A 48 4.98 -5.69 14.75
CA LEU A 48 3.82 -6.09 13.95
C LEU A 48 4.21 -6.87 12.67
N GLY A 49 5.50 -7.12 12.45
CA GLY A 49 6.01 -7.73 11.22
C GLY A 49 5.88 -6.84 9.98
N MET A 50 5.67 -5.54 10.16
CA MET A 50 5.56 -4.56 9.09
C MET A 50 6.94 -4.00 8.72
N THR A 51 7.17 -3.80 7.43
CA THR A 51 8.41 -3.22 6.92
C THR A 51 8.10 -2.01 6.05
N VAL A 52 8.99 -1.02 6.09
CA VAL A 52 8.89 0.17 5.25
C VAL A 52 9.82 -0.02 4.05
N PRO A 53 9.34 0.16 2.81
CA PRO A 53 10.19 0.09 1.63
C PRO A 53 11.30 1.13 1.69
N ALA A 54 12.50 0.76 1.22
CA ALA A 54 13.61 1.71 1.13
C ALA A 54 13.32 2.87 0.16
N ASP A 55 12.51 2.60 -0.89
CA ASP A 55 12.09 3.54 -1.92
C ASP A 55 10.63 4.03 -1.71
N ASN A 56 10.34 4.57 -0.53
CA ASN A 56 9.01 5.05 -0.14
C ASN A 56 8.62 6.39 -0.80
N THR A 57 8.30 6.36 -2.10
CA THR A 57 7.91 7.51 -2.93
C THR A 57 6.43 7.45 -3.34
N PRO A 58 5.78 8.60 -3.62
CA PRO A 58 4.40 8.64 -4.10
C PRO A 58 4.20 7.84 -5.40
N GLU A 59 5.16 7.92 -6.32
CA GLU A 59 5.12 7.24 -7.62
C GLU A 59 5.15 5.72 -7.45
N LYS A 60 6.03 5.22 -6.56
CA LYS A 60 6.12 3.79 -6.26
C LYS A 60 4.86 3.24 -5.61
N LEU A 61 4.24 4.00 -4.70
CA LEU A 61 2.96 3.61 -4.14
C LEU A 61 1.87 3.55 -5.22
N ALA A 62 1.83 4.53 -6.13
CA ALA A 62 0.88 4.54 -7.24
C ALA A 62 1.06 3.36 -8.20
N ASP A 63 2.31 3.02 -8.54
CA ASP A 63 2.64 1.82 -9.32
C ASP A 63 2.19 0.54 -8.60
N TYR A 64 2.52 0.42 -7.32
CA TYR A 64 2.16 -0.73 -6.50
C TYR A 64 0.64 -0.90 -6.45
N MET A 65 -0.13 0.16 -6.16
CA MET A 65 -1.59 0.10 -6.08
C MET A 65 -2.23 -0.30 -7.41
N ARG A 66 -1.71 0.17 -8.54
CA ARG A 66 -2.19 -0.25 -9.87
C ARG A 66 -2.01 -1.75 -10.08
N ASN A 67 -0.82 -2.27 -9.78
CA ASN A 67 -0.49 -3.68 -9.93
C ASN A 67 -1.31 -4.55 -8.95
N GLU A 68 -1.45 -4.10 -7.71
CA GLU A 68 -2.19 -4.80 -6.68
C GLU A 68 -3.68 -4.87 -7.01
N THR A 69 -4.26 -3.80 -7.56
CA THR A 69 -5.65 -3.80 -8.04
C THR A 69 -5.88 -4.87 -9.12
N VAL A 70 -4.95 -5.00 -10.08
CA VAL A 70 -5.02 -6.03 -11.13
C VAL A 70 -4.91 -7.42 -10.53
N ARG A 71 -3.93 -7.64 -9.64
CA ARG A 71 -3.71 -8.93 -8.97
C ARG A 71 -4.92 -9.34 -8.12
N GLN A 72 -5.42 -8.45 -7.27
CA GLN A 72 -6.59 -8.69 -6.42
C GLN A 72 -7.84 -8.94 -7.26
N GLY A 73 -8.02 -8.21 -8.36
CA GLY A 73 -9.11 -8.46 -9.31
C GLY A 73 -9.06 -9.86 -9.94
N ALA A 74 -7.86 -10.37 -10.27
CA ALA A 74 -7.69 -11.74 -10.75
C ALA A 74 -8.00 -12.77 -9.65
N LEU A 75 -7.51 -12.55 -8.43
CA LEU A 75 -7.78 -13.43 -7.28
C LEU A 75 -9.27 -13.48 -6.93
N ALA A 76 -9.98 -12.35 -6.93
CA ALA A 76 -11.42 -12.28 -6.68
C ALA A 76 -12.23 -13.09 -7.71
N LYS A 77 -11.84 -13.04 -8.99
CA LYS A 77 -12.47 -13.86 -10.04
C LYS A 77 -12.24 -15.35 -9.80
N LEU A 78 -11.02 -15.74 -9.41
CA LEU A 78 -10.68 -17.14 -9.12
C LEU A 78 -11.41 -17.67 -7.88
N SER A 79 -11.66 -16.83 -6.88
CA SER A 79 -12.40 -17.20 -5.65
C SER A 79 -13.93 -17.25 -5.84
N GLY A 80 -14.43 -17.04 -7.06
CA GLY A 80 -15.86 -17.04 -7.37
C GLY A 80 -16.61 -15.80 -6.85
N HIS A 81 -15.89 -14.77 -6.38
CA HIS A 81 -16.51 -13.52 -5.98
C HIS A 81 -17.01 -12.77 -7.21
N GLN A 82 -18.30 -12.43 -7.22
CA GLN A 82 -18.89 -11.58 -8.25
C GLN A 82 -18.68 -10.11 -7.87
N PRO A 83 -18.39 -9.22 -8.84
CA PRO A 83 -18.35 -7.79 -8.58
C PRO A 83 -19.68 -7.35 -7.95
N LEU A 84 -19.62 -6.59 -6.86
CA LEU A 84 -20.82 -5.98 -6.30
C LEU A 84 -21.46 -5.10 -7.38
N ALA A 85 -22.77 -5.26 -7.59
CA ALA A 85 -23.51 -4.39 -8.49
C ALA A 85 -23.32 -2.93 -8.03
N PRO A 86 -23.10 -1.98 -8.96
CA PRO A 86 -22.95 -0.59 -8.59
C PRO A 86 -24.20 -0.13 -7.83
N GLN A 87 -24.03 0.26 -6.57
CA GLN A 87 -25.07 0.95 -5.83
C GLN A 87 -25.14 2.37 -6.40
N ARG A 88 -26.22 2.65 -7.12
CA ARG A 88 -26.52 3.99 -7.64
C ARG A 88 -26.95 4.92 -6.52
#